data_AF-A0A7V6WIK4-F1
#
_entry.id   AF-A0A7V6WIK4-F1
#
_cell.length_a   1.000
_cell.length_b   1.000
_cell.length_c   1.000
_cell.angle_alpha   90.00
_cell.angle_beta   90.00
_cell.angle_gamma   90.00
#
_symmetry.space_group_name_H-M   'P 1'
#
loop_
_entity.id
_entity.type
_entity.pdbx_description
1 polymer ?
#
loop_
_entity_poly.entity_id
_entity_poly.type
_entity_poly.pdbx_seq_one_letter_code
_entity_poly.pdbx_strand_id
1 'polypeptide(L)'
;NNYIHILGNGWFSGNPSNVALENVTIHGALFSITKGFGYEFYDTYEKGIITLRGSLIQKTREPVGQFNFWGDTGYDKDYAHDSRMLYSSPPHFLEPQNTGWELTGWKEIQ
;
A
#
# COMPACT_ATOMS: atom_id res chain seq x y z
N ASN A 1 -5.50 3.55 -16.96
CA ASN A 1 -5.44 2.22 -16.29
C ASN A 1 -5.37 2.46 -14.80
N ASN A 2 -6.51 2.42 -14.09
CA ASN A 2 -6.59 2.89 -12.70
C ASN A 2 -6.69 1.71 -11.72
N TYR A 3 -5.74 0.78 -11.76
CA TYR A 3 -5.61 -0.31 -10.79
C TYR A 3 -4.51 -0.01 -9.79
N ILE A 4 -4.66 -0.50 -8.57
CA ILE A 4 -3.61 -0.51 -7.55
C ILE A 4 -3.15 -1.96 -7.43
N HIS A 5 -2.01 -2.30 -8.02
CA HIS A 5 -1.48 -3.67 -7.98
C HIS A 5 -0.19 -3.74 -7.19
N ILE A 6 -0.04 -4.81 -6.42
CA ILE A 6 1.28 -5.28 -6.01
C ILE A 6 1.92 -5.88 -7.25
N LEU A 7 3.11 -5.36 -7.60
CA LEU A 7 3.84 -5.84 -8.76
C LEU A 7 4.62 -7.09 -8.38
N GLY A 8 4.47 -8.13 -9.20
CA GLY A 8 5.29 -9.33 -9.12
C GLY A 8 6.62 -9.15 -9.85
N ASN A 9 6.61 -8.44 -10.97
CA ASN A 9 7.81 -8.21 -11.77
C ASN A 9 8.61 -6.99 -11.28
N GLY A 10 9.93 -7.10 -11.33
CA GLY A 10 10.83 -6.00 -10.98
C GLY A 10 10.77 -4.88 -12.00
N TRP A 11 10.52 -3.66 -11.55
CA TRP A 11 10.50 -2.47 -12.41
C TRP A 11 11.87 -2.19 -13.06
N PHE A 12 12.97 -2.49 -12.35
CA PHE A 12 14.31 -2.03 -12.74
C PHE A 12 15.27 -3.11 -13.29
N SER A 13 14.95 -4.40 -13.12
CA SER A 13 15.91 -5.46 -13.43
C SER A 13 15.74 -6.06 -14.83
N GLY A 14 14.61 -5.80 -15.51
CA GLY A 14 14.24 -6.48 -16.76
C GLY A 14 14.10 -8.01 -16.63
N ASN A 15 14.26 -8.53 -15.41
CA ASN A 15 14.28 -9.94 -15.08
C ASN A 15 12.90 -10.30 -14.51
N PRO A 16 12.18 -11.29 -15.06
CA PRO A 16 10.82 -11.65 -14.65
C PRO A 16 10.78 -12.40 -13.29
N SER A 17 11.82 -12.26 -12.47
CA SER A 17 11.86 -12.80 -11.13
C SER A 17 10.79 -12.13 -10.27
N ASN A 18 10.06 -12.93 -9.50
CA ASN A 18 9.07 -12.41 -8.57
C ASN A 18 9.76 -11.60 -7.45
N VAL A 19 9.60 -10.28 -7.50
CA VAL A 19 10.14 -9.34 -6.50
C VAL A 19 9.11 -8.92 -5.47
N ALA A 20 7.87 -9.41 -5.56
CA ALA A 20 6.85 -9.07 -4.59
C ALA A 20 7.26 -9.58 -3.20
N LEU A 21 7.15 -8.72 -2.21
CA LEU A 21 7.48 -9.00 -0.81
C LEU A 21 6.61 -10.14 -0.28
N GLU A 22 7.18 -10.99 0.57
CA GLU A 22 6.36 -11.86 1.42
C GLU A 22 5.79 -11.03 2.57
N ASN A 23 4.54 -11.31 2.97
CA ASN A 23 3.84 -10.64 4.06
C ASN A 23 3.84 -9.10 3.96
N VAL A 24 2.82 -8.54 3.32
CA VAL A 24 2.74 -7.10 3.08
C VAL A 24 1.84 -6.44 4.13
N THR A 25 2.33 -5.38 4.77
CA THR A 25 1.51 -4.55 5.68
C THR A 25 1.32 -3.16 5.11
N ILE A 26 0.06 -2.75 4.97
CA ILE A 26 -0.35 -1.45 4.43
C ILE A 26 -1.18 -0.73 5.50
N HIS A 27 -0.65 0.40 5.98
CA HIS A 27 -1.39 1.34 6.81
C HIS A 27 -1.73 2.58 5.98
N GLY A 28 -2.99 2.74 5.60
CA GLY A 28 -3.36 3.83 4.70
C GLY A 28 -4.72 3.69 4.03
N ALA A 29 -5.10 4.72 3.28
CA ALA A 29 -6.28 4.70 2.43
C ALA A 29 -5.87 4.34 0.99
N LEU A 30 -6.38 3.22 0.48
CA LEU A 30 -6.25 2.82 -0.91
C LEU A 30 -7.53 3.20 -1.67
N PHE A 31 -7.40 4.01 -2.71
CA PHE A 31 -8.52 4.53 -3.49
C PHE A 31 -8.33 4.28 -4.98
N SER A 32 -9.12 3.36 -5.55
CA SER A 32 -9.17 3.09 -6.99
C SER A 32 -10.52 3.52 -7.56
N ILE A 33 -10.49 4.41 -8.56
CA ILE A 33 -11.69 4.97 -9.19
C ILE A 33 -12.35 3.99 -10.15
N THR A 34 -11.56 3.25 -10.94
CA THR A 34 -12.10 2.50 -12.09
C THR A 34 -12.00 0.99 -11.94
N LYS A 35 -11.07 0.48 -11.13
CA LYS A 35 -10.88 -0.95 -10.91
C LYS A 35 -10.79 -1.24 -9.41
N GLY A 36 -9.74 -1.92 -8.96
CA GLY A 36 -9.51 -2.18 -7.56
C GLY A 36 -8.08 -2.52 -7.23
N PHE A 37 -7.96 -3.24 -6.12
CA PHE A 37 -6.70 -3.59 -5.48
C PHE A 37 -6.40 -5.08 -5.65
N GLY A 38 -5.26 -5.40 -6.27
CA GLY A 38 -4.92 -6.76 -6.70
C GLY A 38 -3.42 -7.09 -6.59
N TYR A 39 -3.07 -8.35 -6.85
CA TYR A 39 -1.70 -8.82 -7.02
C TYR A 39 -1.54 -9.44 -8.41
N GLU A 40 -0.47 -9.09 -9.13
CA GLU A 40 -0.25 -9.58 -10.50
C GLU A 40 -0.13 -11.11 -10.61
N PHE A 41 0.52 -11.75 -9.63
CA PHE A 41 0.74 -13.21 -9.62
C PHE A 41 -0.06 -13.91 -8.52
N TYR A 42 -1.31 -13.47 -8.33
CA TYR A 42 -2.23 -13.99 -7.32
C TYR A 42 -2.48 -15.50 -7.40
N ASP A 43 -2.19 -16.13 -8.54
CA ASP A 43 -2.45 -17.54 -8.82
C ASP A 43 -1.18 -18.40 -8.87
N THR A 44 0.01 -17.79 -8.86
CA THR A 44 1.26 -18.48 -9.20
C THR A 44 2.17 -18.73 -8.00
N TYR A 45 2.30 -17.76 -7.09
CA TYR A 45 3.26 -17.83 -5.98
C TYR A 45 2.56 -17.60 -4.65
N GLU A 46 2.83 -18.44 -3.65
CA GLU A 46 2.45 -18.19 -2.26
C GLU A 46 3.25 -17.00 -1.70
N LYS A 47 2.57 -16.07 -1.02
CA LYS A 47 3.16 -14.83 -0.49
C LYS A 47 2.82 -14.53 0.97
N GLY A 48 2.10 -15.41 1.64
CA GLY A 48 1.67 -15.23 3.02
C GLY A 48 0.54 -14.20 3.14
N ILE A 49 0.55 -13.36 4.17
CA ILE A 49 -0.60 -12.51 4.52
C ILE A 49 -0.43 -11.09 4.00
N ILE A 50 -1.47 -10.54 3.40
CA ILE A 50 -1.59 -9.11 3.16
C ILE A 50 -2.49 -8.44 4.21
N THR A 51 -1.84 -7.66 5.08
CA THR A 51 -2.49 -6.91 6.14
C THR A 51 -2.80 -5.50 5.67
N LEU A 52 -4.07 -5.12 5.62
CA LEU A 52 -4.52 -3.75 5.36
C LEU A 52 -5.23 -3.20 6.59
N ARG A 53 -4.72 -2.08 7.11
CA ARG A 53 -5.32 -1.31 8.21
C ARG A 53 -5.56 0.11 7.73
N GLY A 54 -6.82 0.45 7.45
CA GLY A 54 -7.15 1.75 6.89
C GLY A 54 -8.47 1.77 6.14
N SER A 55 -8.47 2.33 4.94
CA SER A 55 -9.66 2.37 4.07
C SER A 55 -9.31 1.78 2.71
N LEU A 56 -10.21 0.96 2.16
CA LEU A 56 -10.06 0.37 0.83
C LEU A 56 -11.32 0.65 0.03
N ILE A 57 -11.20 1.54 -0.95
CA ILE A 57 -12.27 1.93 -1.85
C ILE A 57 -11.88 1.45 -3.26
N GLN A 58 -12.71 0.58 -3.82
CA GLN A 58 -12.51 -0.01 -5.14
C GLN A 58 -13.87 -0.22 -5.81
N LYS A 59 -13.91 -0.08 -7.13
CA LYS A 59 -15.10 -0.35 -7.95
C LYS A 59 -15.31 -1.85 -8.15
N THR A 60 -14.22 -2.57 -8.43
CA THR A 60 -14.23 -4.03 -8.64
C THR A 60 -13.23 -4.65 -7.67
N ARG A 61 -13.61 -5.73 -6.99
CA ARG A 61 -12.70 -6.46 -6.12
C ARG A 61 -11.78 -7.33 -6.98
N GLU A 62 -10.50 -6.97 -7.01
CA GLU A 62 -9.47 -7.75 -7.72
C GLU A 62 -8.92 -8.88 -6.81
N PRO A 63 -8.38 -9.95 -7.40
CA PRO A 63 -7.75 -11.03 -6.66
C PRO A 63 -6.37 -10.60 -6.14
N VAL A 64 -6.05 -11.02 -4.92
CA VAL A 64 -4.67 -10.93 -4.37
C VAL A 64 -4.10 -12.30 -4.07
N GLY A 65 -4.95 -13.32 -4.02
CA GLY A 65 -4.62 -14.72 -3.82
C GLY A 65 -5.81 -15.59 -4.22
N GLN A 66 -5.55 -16.88 -4.42
CA GLN A 66 -6.53 -17.90 -4.73
C GLN A 66 -6.45 -19.02 -3.70
N PHE A 67 -7.60 -19.41 -3.17
CA PHE A 67 -7.74 -20.54 -2.25
C PHE A 67 -8.29 -21.73 -3.02
N ASN A 68 -7.56 -22.84 -3.07
CA ASN A 68 -7.99 -24.04 -3.78
C ASN A 68 -7.62 -25.32 -3.00
N PHE A 69 -8.19 -26.46 -3.41
CA PHE A 69 -7.99 -27.74 -2.72
C PHE A 69 -6.53 -28.21 -2.70
N TRP A 70 -5.72 -27.79 -3.67
CA TRP A 70 -4.33 -28.19 -3.87
C TRP A 70 -3.31 -27.24 -3.23
N GLY A 71 -3.78 -26.13 -2.64
CA GLY A 71 -2.94 -25.14 -1.97
C GLY A 71 -3.39 -23.71 -2.22
N ASP A 72 -2.89 -22.81 -1.38
CA ASP A 72 -3.17 -21.38 -1.47
C ASP A 72 -2.07 -20.68 -2.28
N THR A 73 -2.46 -19.75 -3.15
CA THR A 73 -1.54 -18.95 -3.95
C THR A 73 -1.83 -17.46 -3.77
N GLY A 74 -0.83 -16.62 -3.98
CA GLY A 74 -0.88 -15.19 -3.72
C GLY A 74 -0.89 -14.89 -2.22
N TYR A 75 -1.68 -13.90 -1.83
CA TYR A 75 -1.78 -13.45 -0.44
C TYR A 75 -3.12 -13.79 0.23
N ASP A 76 -3.04 -14.13 1.50
CA ASP A 76 -4.17 -14.23 2.41
C ASP A 76 -4.63 -12.85 2.85
N LYS A 77 -5.94 -12.59 2.73
CA LYS A 77 -6.51 -11.26 3.01
C LYS A 77 -6.76 -11.08 4.51
N ASP A 78 -6.04 -10.16 5.14
CA ASP A 78 -6.36 -9.63 6.47
C ASP A 78 -6.66 -8.12 6.38
N TYR A 79 -7.92 -7.77 6.12
CA TYR A 79 -8.35 -6.38 5.95
C TYR A 79 -9.19 -5.94 7.14
N ALA A 80 -8.79 -4.84 7.77
CA ALA A 80 -9.58 -4.21 8.82
C ALA A 80 -9.66 -2.70 8.58
N HIS A 81 -10.85 -2.16 8.79
CA HIS A 81 -11.08 -0.74 8.65
C HIS A 81 -10.50 0.02 9.85
N ASP A 82 -9.72 1.07 9.60
CA ASP A 82 -9.24 1.97 10.65
C ASP A 82 -10.29 3.05 10.93
N SER A 83 -10.96 2.94 12.08
CA SER A 83 -12.04 3.84 12.49
C SER A 83 -11.63 5.31 12.58
N ARG A 84 -10.32 5.62 12.73
CA ARG A 84 -9.83 7.00 12.73
C ARG A 84 -10.05 7.68 11.38
N MET A 85 -10.07 6.92 10.28
CA MET A 85 -10.29 7.46 8.94
C MET A 85 -11.73 7.91 8.67
N LEU A 86 -12.68 7.59 9.56
CA LEU A 86 -14.04 8.16 9.50
C LEU A 86 -14.10 9.61 10.01
N TYR A 87 -13.29 9.93 11.01
CA TYR A 87 -13.50 11.14 11.84
C TYR A 87 -12.28 12.07 11.90
N SER A 88 -11.09 11.55 11.64
CA SER A 88 -9.85 12.32 11.63
C SER A 88 -9.39 12.48 10.19
N SER A 89 -9.21 13.73 9.77
CA SER A 89 -8.36 13.98 8.61
C SER A 89 -6.95 13.46 8.90
N PRO A 90 -6.20 12.99 7.88
CA PRO A 90 -4.82 12.58 8.06
C PRO A 90 -4.03 13.73 8.70
N PRO A 91 -2.99 13.45 9.51
CA PRO A 91 -2.16 14.48 10.11
C PRO A 91 -1.70 15.44 9.00
N HIS A 92 -2.17 16.68 9.07
CA HIS A 92 -1.78 17.69 8.11
C HIS A 92 -0.29 17.99 8.32
N PHE A 93 0.52 17.81 7.28
CA PHE A 93 1.82 18.46 7.23
C PHE A 93 1.53 19.96 7.15
N LEU A 94 1.92 20.73 8.18
CA LEU A 94 1.88 22.18 8.09
C LEU A 94 2.68 22.58 6.86
N GLU A 95 2.05 23.26 5.90
CA GLU A 95 2.74 23.69 4.71
C GLU A 95 3.97 24.52 5.11
N PRO A 96 5.18 24.17 4.63
CA PRO A 96 6.41 24.86 5.00
C PRO A 96 6.45 26.32 4.51
N GLN A 97 5.44 26.77 3.77
CA GLN A 97 5.24 28.17 3.40
C GLN A 97 4.74 29.04 4.57
N ASN A 98 4.06 28.47 5.57
CA ASN A 98 3.55 29.20 6.74
C ASN A 98 4.33 28.94 8.04
N THR A 99 5.23 27.95 8.06
CA THR A 99 6.25 27.88 9.09
C THR A 99 7.35 28.85 8.71
N GLY A 100 7.17 30.12 9.07
CA GLY A 100 8.26 31.09 8.98
C GLY A 100 9.49 30.49 9.66
N TRP A 101 10.60 30.42 8.94
CA TRP A 101 11.89 30.10 9.54
C TRP A 101 12.19 31.19 10.56
N GLU A 102 11.90 30.94 11.84
CA GLU A 102 12.30 31.83 12.90
C GLU A 102 13.81 31.64 13.08
N LEU A 103 14.57 32.64 12.68
CA LEU A 103 16.01 32.65 12.86
C LEU A 103 16.30 32.89 14.35
N THR A 104 16.40 31.80 15.12
CA THR A 104 16.48 31.87 16.60
C THR A 104 17.81 32.43 17.14
N GLY A 105 18.80 32.66 16.27
CA GLY A 105 20.03 33.35 16.61
C GLY A 105 21.19 33.05 15.67
N TRP A 106 22.20 33.92 15.71
CA TRP A 106 23.48 33.70 15.06
C TRP A 106 24.49 33.24 16.11
N LYS A 107 25.27 32.20 15.78
CA LYS A 107 26.44 31.77 16.57
C LYS A 107 27.69 31.99 15.74
N GLU A 108 28.58 32.83 16.25
CA GLU A 108 29.93 32.96 15.71
C GLU A 108 30.73 31.70 16.04
N ILE A 109 31.40 31.15 15.03
CA ILE A 109 32.28 29.99 15.20
C ILE A 109 33.67 30.55 15.52
N GLN A 110 34.14 30.30 16.73
CA GLN A 110 35.47 30.68 17.20
C GLN A 110 36.48 29.57 16.93
#